data_AF-A0A535JN26-F1
#
_entry.id   AF-A0A535JN26-F1
#
_cell.length_a   1.000
_cell.length_b   1.000
_cell.length_c   1.000
_cell.angle_alpha   90.00
_cell.angle_beta   90.00
_cell.angle_gamma   90.00
#
_symmetry.space_group_name_H-M   'P 1'
#
loop_
_entity.id
_entity.type
_entity.pdbx_description
1 polymer ?
#
loop_
_entity_poly.entity_id
_entity_poly.type
_entity_poly.pdbx_seq_one_letter_code
_entity_poly.pdbx_strand_id
1 'polypeptide(L)'
;MTMTERLLTAIATDDSPGATEQELDTAAAALGIELPEDYRAVMRRINGGECDFGESWIVLQSLEAAIERHATFKEAGFPPFIFFGSDGGGMGYAWDLRPERHSRYVVVPFIVPEDDAVIPCGDTLEEFLSVLHGGIPFERRDD
;
A
#
# COMPACT_ATOMS: atom_id res chain seq x y z
N MET A 1 -14.38 8.95 13.04
CA MET A 1 -13.19 8.10 13.02
C MET A 1 -12.92 7.77 11.57
N THR A 2 -11.80 8.28 11.06
CA THR A 2 -11.28 8.05 9.71
C THR A 2 -10.83 6.60 9.54
N MET A 3 -10.71 6.13 8.31
CA MET A 3 -10.17 4.80 8.02
C MET A 3 -8.71 4.68 8.46
N THR A 4 -7.96 5.77 8.32
CA THR A 4 -6.59 5.88 8.81
C THR A 4 -6.50 5.68 10.34
N GLU A 5 -7.38 6.31 11.12
CA GLU A 5 -7.45 6.08 12.58
C GLU A 5 -7.83 4.64 12.94
N ARG A 6 -8.66 3.99 12.12
CA ARG A 6 -9.03 2.58 12.31
C ARG A 6 -7.85 1.66 12.07
N LEU A 7 -7.09 1.89 11.01
CA LEU A 7 -5.87 1.12 10.71
C LEU A 7 -4.89 1.22 11.87
N LEU A 8 -4.67 2.44 12.36
CA LEU A 8 -3.78 2.69 13.49
C LEU A 8 -4.24 1.98 14.76
N THR A 9 -5.55 1.96 15.03
CA THR A 9 -6.10 1.26 16.20
C THR A 9 -6.00 -0.26 16.06
N ALA A 10 -6.06 -0.78 14.83
CA ALA A 10 -5.97 -2.21 14.56
C ALA A 10 -4.53 -2.74 14.65
N ILE A 11 -3.54 -1.94 14.25
CA ILE A 11 -2.13 -2.35 14.19
C ILE A 11 -1.34 -1.87 15.42
N ALA A 12 -1.52 -0.62 15.85
CA ALA A 12 -0.64 -0.03 16.86
C ALA A 12 -0.87 -0.67 18.23
N THR A 13 0.19 -1.22 18.78
CA THR A 13 0.31 -1.58 20.21
C THR A 13 1.13 -0.51 20.94
N ASP A 14 1.08 -0.49 22.29
CA ASP A 14 1.88 0.44 23.11
C ASP A 14 3.39 0.42 22.78
N ASP A 15 3.89 -0.71 22.25
CA ASP A 15 5.30 -0.93 21.91
C ASP A 15 5.59 -0.84 20.40
N SER A 16 4.61 -0.55 19.54
CA SER A 16 4.83 -0.48 18.10
C SER A 16 5.67 0.76 17.75
N PRO A 17 6.92 0.62 17.28
CA PRO A 17 7.71 1.77 16.89
C PRO A 17 7.17 2.34 15.57
N GLY A 18 6.88 3.64 15.58
CA GLY A 18 6.73 4.40 14.34
C GLY A 18 8.09 4.69 13.71
N ALA A 19 8.08 4.91 12.40
CA ALA A 19 9.25 5.35 11.65
C ALA A 19 9.59 6.82 11.96
N THR A 20 10.88 7.11 12.02
CA THR A 20 11.40 8.47 12.13
C THR A 20 11.40 9.18 10.77
N GLU A 21 11.47 10.52 10.76
CA GLU A 21 11.58 11.28 9.49
C GLU A 21 12.80 10.86 8.67
N GLN A 22 13.92 10.55 9.33
CA GLN A 22 15.14 10.10 8.65
C GLN A 22 14.94 8.74 7.96
N GLU A 23 14.21 7.82 8.58
CA GLU A 23 13.88 6.53 7.96
C GLU A 23 12.93 6.71 6.78
N LEU A 24 11.94 7.59 6.91
CA LEU A 24 11.00 7.92 5.83
C LEU A 24 11.71 8.55 4.63
N ASP A 25 12.63 9.49 4.87
CA ASP A 25 13.39 10.14 3.80
C ASP A 25 14.39 9.17 3.15
N THR A 26 14.99 8.27 3.94
CA THR A 26 15.86 7.21 3.42
C THR A 26 15.07 6.25 2.54
N ALA A 27 13.87 5.84 2.98
CA ALA A 27 13.00 4.97 2.21
C ALA A 27 12.50 5.64 0.93
N ALA A 28 12.06 6.90 1.00
CA ALA A 28 11.67 7.70 -0.16
C ALA A 28 12.79 7.74 -1.22
N ALA A 29 14.02 8.02 -0.79
CA ALA A 29 15.19 8.06 -1.67
C ALA A 29 15.52 6.67 -2.26
N ALA A 30 15.44 5.60 -1.48
CA ALA A 30 15.73 4.24 -1.93
C ALA A 30 14.67 3.70 -2.92
N LEU A 31 13.40 4.07 -2.70
CA LEU A 31 12.29 3.74 -3.58
C LEU A 31 12.21 4.66 -4.81
N GLY A 32 12.96 5.78 -4.81
CA GLY A 32 12.99 6.74 -5.91
C GLY A 32 11.68 7.53 -6.07
N ILE A 33 10.94 7.74 -4.97
CA ILE A 33 9.65 8.44 -4.96
C ILE A 33 9.56 9.45 -3.82
N GLU A 34 8.64 10.40 -3.96
CA GLU A 34 8.14 11.17 -2.82
C GLU A 34 7.01 10.39 -2.14
N LEU A 35 7.25 9.90 -0.92
CA LEU A 35 6.21 9.22 -0.15
C LEU A 35 5.02 10.16 0.10
N PRO A 36 3.77 9.70 -0.11
CA PRO A 36 2.57 10.46 0.23
C PRO A 36 2.60 10.92 1.70
N GLU A 37 2.18 12.15 1.97
CA GLU A 37 2.19 12.68 3.35
C GLU A 37 1.20 11.95 4.26
N ASP A 38 0.06 11.53 3.72
CA ASP A 38 -0.94 10.70 4.39
C ASP A 38 -0.38 9.31 4.74
N TYR A 39 0.48 8.72 3.91
CA TYR A 39 1.22 7.50 4.25
C TYR A 39 2.31 7.76 5.30
N ARG A 40 3.09 8.85 5.16
CA ARG A 40 4.09 9.25 6.17
C ARG A 40 3.45 9.41 7.55
N ALA A 41 2.27 10.05 7.63
CA ALA A 41 1.54 10.23 8.87
C ALA A 41 1.18 8.91 9.58
N VAL A 42 0.86 7.86 8.82
CA VAL A 42 0.65 6.50 9.37
C VAL A 42 1.96 5.88 9.79
N MET A 43 2.98 5.92 8.92
CA MET A 43 4.26 5.27 9.19
C MET A 43 4.99 5.84 10.41
N ARG A 44 4.82 7.14 10.70
CA ARG A 44 5.29 7.79 11.94
C ARG A 44 4.71 7.18 13.22
N ARG A 45 3.62 6.42 13.11
CA ARG A 45 2.94 5.79 14.24
C ARG A 45 3.13 4.27 14.25
N ILE A 46 3.24 3.65 13.06
CA ILE A 46 3.44 2.21 12.90
C ILE A 46 4.38 1.95 11.71
N ASN A 47 5.55 1.33 11.91
CA ASN A 47 6.43 0.94 10.82
C ASN A 47 6.13 -0.48 10.31
N GLY A 48 4.96 -0.66 9.72
CA GLY A 48 4.46 -1.97 9.28
C GLY A 48 3.53 -2.64 10.29
N GLY A 49 3.12 -3.86 9.97
CA GLY A 49 2.22 -4.68 10.79
C GLY A 49 1.12 -5.33 9.96
N GLU A 50 0.25 -6.09 10.61
CA GLU A 50 -0.86 -6.74 9.94
C GLU A 50 -2.14 -6.68 10.76
N CYS A 51 -3.28 -6.63 10.08
CA CYS A 51 -4.59 -6.63 10.74
C CYS A 51 -5.72 -7.09 9.83
N ASP A 52 -6.79 -7.56 10.47
CA ASP A 52 -8.11 -7.63 9.86
C ASP A 52 -8.67 -6.22 9.69
N PHE A 53 -9.13 -5.88 8.49
CA PHE A 53 -9.62 -4.54 8.16
C PHE A 53 -10.90 -4.59 7.34
N GLY A 54 -12.00 -4.97 8.01
CA GLY A 54 -13.31 -5.06 7.37
C GLY A 54 -13.40 -6.28 6.48
N GLU A 55 -13.63 -6.07 5.17
CA GLU A 55 -13.69 -7.17 4.19
C GLU A 55 -12.31 -7.57 3.64
N SER A 56 -11.22 -6.92 4.09
CA SER A 56 -9.86 -7.19 3.61
C SER A 56 -8.89 -7.47 4.76
N TRP A 57 -7.86 -8.27 4.49
CA TRP A 57 -6.67 -8.38 5.34
C TRP A 57 -5.62 -7.35 4.88
N ILE A 58 -4.91 -6.74 5.81
CA ILE A 58 -3.82 -5.81 5.48
C ILE A 58 -2.53 -6.34 6.09
N VAL A 59 -1.53 -6.55 5.24
CA VAL A 59 -0.12 -6.67 5.63
C VAL A 59 0.57 -5.40 5.15
N LEU A 60 0.82 -4.46 6.07
CA LEU A 60 1.56 -3.23 5.82
C LEU A 60 3.06 -3.54 5.92
N GLN A 61 3.80 -3.26 4.85
CA GLN A 61 5.25 -3.44 4.85
C GLN A 61 5.90 -2.41 5.76
N SER A 62 6.92 -2.82 6.51
CA SER A 62 7.85 -1.86 7.09
C SER A 62 8.63 -1.17 5.96
N LEU A 63 9.22 -0.01 6.24
CA LEU A 63 10.01 0.73 5.25
C LEU A 63 11.16 -0.11 4.69
N GLU A 64 11.83 -0.89 5.54
CA GLU A 64 12.93 -1.78 5.19
C GLU A 64 12.46 -2.90 4.26
N ALA A 65 11.33 -3.54 4.60
CA ALA A 65 10.74 -4.59 3.79
C ALA A 65 10.26 -4.06 2.43
N ALA A 66 9.70 -2.85 2.39
CA ALA A 66 9.31 -2.20 1.15
C ALA A 66 10.51 -1.94 0.22
N ILE A 67 11.64 -1.49 0.77
CA ILE A 67 12.89 -1.26 0.01
C ILE A 67 13.42 -2.57 -0.58
N GLU A 68 13.53 -3.63 0.23
CA GLU A 68 14.02 -4.94 -0.21
C GLU A 68 13.13 -5.52 -1.33
N ARG A 69 11.81 -5.47 -1.12
CA ARG A 69 10.83 -5.97 -2.08
C ARG A 69 10.81 -5.17 -3.37
N HIS A 70 11.00 -3.85 -3.31
CA HIS A 70 11.01 -3.00 -4.50
C HIS A 70 12.06 -3.47 -5.52
N ALA A 71 13.27 -3.82 -5.08
CA ALA A 71 14.30 -4.37 -5.96
C ALA A 71 13.83 -5.67 -6.64
N THR A 72 13.24 -6.58 -5.86
CA THR A 72 12.75 -7.88 -6.34
C THR A 72 11.64 -7.73 -7.38
N PHE A 73 10.66 -6.85 -7.13
CA PHE A 73 9.54 -6.63 -8.06
C PHE A 73 9.98 -5.94 -9.35
N LYS A 74 10.96 -5.04 -9.26
CA LYS A 74 11.57 -4.40 -10.43
C LYS A 74 12.27 -5.42 -11.32
N GLU A 75 12.99 -6.38 -10.74
CA GLU A 75 13.63 -7.48 -11.48
C GLU A 75 12.61 -8.45 -12.09
N ALA A 76 11.47 -8.65 -11.42
CA ALA A 76 10.38 -9.49 -11.92
C ALA A 76 9.56 -8.85 -13.07
N GLY A 77 9.84 -7.59 -13.43
CA GLY A 77 9.20 -6.93 -14.57
C GLY A 77 7.79 -6.42 -14.29
N PHE A 78 7.42 -6.21 -13.02
CA PHE A 78 6.19 -5.48 -12.72
C PHE A 78 6.26 -4.07 -13.33
N PRO A 79 5.13 -3.48 -13.78
CA PRO A 79 5.04 -2.05 -14.13
C PRO A 79 5.55 -1.17 -12.96
N PRO A 80 5.67 0.16 -13.09
CA PRO A 80 6.30 1.03 -12.10
C PRO A 80 5.42 1.23 -10.84
N PHE A 81 5.07 0.10 -10.20
CA PHE A 81 4.39 -0.02 -8.94
C PHE A 81 5.42 -0.09 -7.83
N ILE A 82 5.13 0.64 -6.77
CA ILE A 82 5.87 0.51 -5.51
C ILE A 82 4.92 -0.06 -4.48
N PHE A 83 5.16 -1.32 -4.12
CA PHE A 83 4.34 -2.05 -3.17
C PHE A 83 4.65 -1.62 -1.74
N PHE A 84 3.62 -1.19 -1.03
CA PHE A 84 3.67 -0.82 0.38
C PHE A 84 2.91 -1.80 1.28
N GLY A 85 2.18 -2.74 0.69
CA GLY A 85 1.41 -3.73 1.43
C GLY A 85 0.89 -4.88 0.57
N SER A 86 0.10 -5.75 1.19
CA SER A 86 -0.61 -6.84 0.50
C SER A 86 -1.79 -7.33 1.32
N ASP A 87 -2.64 -8.16 0.72
CA ASP A 87 -3.67 -8.92 1.43
C ASP A 87 -3.13 -10.15 2.17
N GLY A 88 -1.80 -10.35 2.19
CA GLY A 88 -1.17 -11.56 2.74
C GLY A 88 -1.27 -12.78 1.82
N GLY A 89 -1.84 -12.63 0.63
CA GLY A 89 -2.04 -13.66 -0.37
C GLY A 89 -1.64 -13.20 -1.78
N GLY A 90 -2.63 -13.14 -2.67
CA GLY A 90 -2.40 -12.93 -4.10
C GLY A 90 -2.41 -11.47 -4.55
N MET A 91 -2.71 -10.52 -3.67
CA MET A 91 -2.92 -9.12 -4.04
C MET A 91 -1.92 -8.20 -3.33
N GLY A 92 -1.24 -7.36 -4.11
CA GLY A 92 -0.34 -6.32 -3.62
C GLY A 92 -1.02 -4.96 -3.57
N TYR A 93 -0.68 -4.17 -2.57
CA TYR A 93 -1.09 -2.77 -2.43
C TYR A 93 0.07 -1.89 -2.84
N ALA A 94 -0.16 -1.01 -3.81
CA ALA A 94 0.91 -0.25 -4.44
C ALA A 94 0.54 1.18 -4.75
N TRP A 95 1.56 2.01 -4.94
CA TRP A 95 1.43 3.25 -5.66
C TRP A 95 1.66 3.04 -7.15
N ASP A 96 0.75 3.57 -7.96
CA ASP A 96 0.94 3.70 -9.40
C ASP A 96 1.63 5.03 -9.71
N LEU A 97 2.84 4.97 -10.26
CA LEU A 97 3.65 6.15 -10.53
C LEU A 97 3.46 6.71 -11.94
N ARG A 98 2.53 6.15 -12.72
CA ARG A 98 2.31 6.58 -14.11
C ARG A 98 1.52 7.88 -14.15
N PRO A 99 2.03 8.93 -14.82
CA PRO A 99 1.39 10.25 -14.83
C PRO A 99 0.02 10.26 -15.53
N GLU A 100 -0.26 9.31 -16.40
CA GLU A 100 -1.54 9.18 -17.12
C GLU A 100 -2.66 8.48 -16.31
N ARG A 101 -2.38 8.01 -15.09
CA ARG A 101 -3.36 7.31 -14.25
C ARG A 101 -4.05 8.28 -13.29
N HIS A 102 -5.35 8.06 -13.11
CA HIS A 102 -6.22 8.89 -12.27
C HIS A 102 -6.30 8.40 -10.81
N SER A 103 -5.47 7.44 -10.40
CA SER A 103 -5.47 6.94 -9.02
C SER A 103 -4.05 6.58 -8.62
N ARG A 104 -3.56 7.24 -7.58
CA ARG A 104 -2.25 6.97 -7.00
C ARG A 104 -2.20 5.65 -6.25
N TYR A 105 -3.24 5.30 -5.50
CA TYR A 105 -3.31 4.07 -4.71
C TYR A 105 -4.08 2.99 -5.47
N VAL A 106 -3.48 1.81 -5.60
CA VAL A 106 -4.03 0.72 -6.39
C VAL A 106 -3.83 -0.63 -5.71
N VAL A 107 -4.67 -1.60 -6.10
CA VAL A 107 -4.47 -3.02 -5.81
C VAL A 107 -4.03 -3.71 -7.10
N VAL A 108 -2.99 -4.53 -7.01
CA VAL A 108 -2.39 -5.23 -8.15
C VAL A 108 -2.31 -6.74 -7.85
N PRO A 109 -2.91 -7.61 -8.67
CA PRO A 109 -2.73 -9.05 -8.53
C PRO A 109 -1.27 -9.47 -8.79
N PHE A 110 -0.67 -10.23 -7.88
CA PHE A 110 0.70 -10.74 -8.09
C PHE A 110 0.80 -11.80 -9.19
N ILE A 111 -0.32 -12.45 -9.53
CA ILE A 111 -0.37 -13.50 -10.55
C ILE A 111 -0.28 -12.90 -11.96
N VAL A 112 -0.76 -11.68 -12.15
CA VAL A 112 -0.91 -11.05 -13.47
C VAL A 112 -0.40 -9.61 -13.39
N PRO A 113 0.82 -9.31 -13.86
CA PRO A 113 1.39 -7.96 -13.87
C PRO A 113 0.85 -7.11 -15.04
N GLU A 114 -0.39 -7.35 -15.46
CA GLU A 114 -1.02 -6.64 -16.58
C GLU A 114 -1.70 -5.36 -16.07
N ASP A 115 -1.62 -4.32 -16.88
CA ASP A 115 -2.11 -2.98 -16.54
C ASP A 115 -3.63 -2.94 -16.35
N ASP A 116 -4.36 -3.75 -17.10
CA ASP A 116 -5.82 -3.89 -17.04
C ASP A 116 -6.32 -4.71 -15.86
N ALA A 117 -5.43 -5.41 -15.14
CA ALA A 117 -5.74 -6.11 -13.90
C ALA A 117 -5.60 -5.21 -12.65
N VAL A 118 -5.12 -3.98 -12.81
CA VAL A 118 -4.93 -3.01 -11.72
C VAL A 118 -6.28 -2.44 -11.31
N ILE A 119 -6.56 -2.49 -10.00
CA ILE A 119 -7.80 -1.99 -9.43
C ILE A 119 -7.51 -0.60 -8.82
N PRO A 120 -8.06 0.49 -9.38
CA PRO A 120 -7.89 1.83 -8.83
C PRO A 120 -8.64 1.97 -7.51
N CYS A 121 -8.01 2.60 -6.52
CA CYS A 121 -8.58 2.72 -5.17
C CYS A 121 -8.57 4.16 -4.63
N GLY A 122 -8.22 5.14 -5.47
CA GLY A 122 -8.24 6.57 -5.13
C GLY A 122 -6.85 7.21 -5.10
N ASP A 123 -6.81 8.49 -4.74
CA ASP A 123 -5.59 9.29 -4.71
C ASP A 123 -5.03 9.50 -3.31
N THR A 124 -5.84 9.17 -2.29
CA THR A 124 -5.48 9.26 -0.88
C THR A 124 -5.54 7.90 -0.20
N LEU A 125 -4.75 7.73 0.87
CA LEU A 125 -4.78 6.53 1.71
C LEU A 125 -6.16 6.32 2.35
N GLU A 126 -6.90 7.39 2.64
CA GLU A 126 -8.25 7.30 3.21
C GLU A 126 -9.24 6.65 2.23
N GLU A 127 -9.21 7.06 0.95
CA GLU A 127 -10.02 6.44 -0.10
C GLU A 127 -9.64 4.97 -0.30
N PHE A 128 -8.32 4.70 -0.37
CA PHE A 128 -7.80 3.34 -0.49
C PHE A 128 -8.29 2.44 0.65
N LEU A 129 -8.15 2.89 1.89
CA LEU A 129 -8.60 2.13 3.05
C LEU A 129 -10.12 2.00 3.09
N SER A 130 -10.87 3.00 2.60
CA SER A 130 -12.33 2.87 2.46
C SER A 130 -12.71 1.76 1.47
N VAL A 131 -11.97 1.62 0.36
CA VAL A 131 -12.16 0.52 -0.59
C VAL A 131 -11.85 -0.82 0.06
N LEU A 132 -10.70 -0.94 0.73
CA LEU A 132 -10.34 -2.19 1.42
C LEU A 132 -11.36 -2.56 2.51
N HIS A 133 -11.83 -1.57 3.28
CA HIS A 133 -12.80 -1.81 4.34
C HIS A 133 -14.14 -2.31 3.81
N GLY A 134 -14.59 -1.78 2.66
CA GLY A 134 -15.84 -2.17 1.99
C GLY A 134 -15.72 -3.39 1.07
N GLY A 135 -14.50 -3.89 0.84
CA GLY A 135 -14.20 -4.99 -0.05
C GLY A 135 -13.70 -4.50 -1.42
N ILE A 136 -12.64 -5.15 -1.90
CA ILE A 136 -12.03 -4.82 -3.20
C ILE A 136 -13.06 -5.11 -4.30
N PRO A 137 -13.45 -4.11 -5.12
CA PRO A 137 -14.37 -4.32 -6.22
C PRO A 137 -13.63 -5.08 -7.31
N PHE A 138 -13.69 -6.41 -7.25
CA PHE A 138 -13.40 -7.22 -8.43
C PHE A 138 -14.51 -6.90 -9.43
N GLU A 139 -14.24 -5.99 -10.38
CA GLU A 139 -15.13 -5.83 -11.52
C GLU A 139 -15.23 -7.21 -12.18
N ARG A 140 -16.37 -7.88 -11.96
CA ARG A 140 -16.81 -8.94 -12.84
C ARG A 140 -17.07 -8.25 -14.16
N ARG A 141 -16.13 -8.35 -15.09
CA ARG A 141 -16.48 -8.20 -16.51
C ARG A 141 -17.45 -9.34 -16.79
N ASP A 142 -18.74 -9.03 -16.72
CA ASP A 142 -19.75 -9.82 -17.40
C ASP A 142 -19.35 -9.82 -18.88
N ASP A 143 -18.97 -11.01 -19.37
CA ASP A 143 -18.76 -11.35 -20.77
C ASP A 143 -20.02 -11.09 -21.61
#